data_AF-E1Z5L9-F1
#
_entry.id   AF-E1Z5L9-F1
#
_cell.length_a   1.000
_cell.length_b   1.000
_cell.length_c   1.000
_cell.angle_alpha   90.00
_cell.angle_beta   90.00
_cell.angle_gamma   90.00
#
_symmetry.space_group_name_H-M   'P 1'
#
loop_
_entity.id
_entity.type
_entity.pdbx_description
1 polymer ?
#
loop_
_entity_poly.entity_id
_entity_poly.type
_entity_poly.pdbx_seq_one_letter_code
_entity_poly.pdbx_strand_id
1 'polypeptide(L)'
;MDPLRREMQIRTRIESIFNKREENFASRQEYHEYLEEREDIIFNLVERIDVKEMESRVEEYRRVNADSIVRNEALRAEELRRRVAAAEEGAGQAGVSGTAAAFQEGADAEPHQGMEYTATLPEAAAAAVLGTAPAPLPLAAAGADGNLQAAAGQLTGDAWLAMALSSGWRQDMPKRKALEQAFGSVLVF
;
A
#
# COMPACT_ATOMS: atom_id res chain seq x y z
N MET A 1 -29.38 -6.27 7.65
CA MET A 1 -28.18 -6.12 6.79
C MET A 1 -27.88 -4.65 6.73
N ASP A 2 -26.71 -4.26 7.23
CA ASP A 2 -26.26 -2.86 7.19
C ASP A 2 -26.25 -2.36 5.73
N PRO A 3 -26.76 -1.15 5.44
CA PRO A 3 -26.84 -0.63 4.07
C PRO A 3 -25.49 -0.68 3.34
N LEU A 4 -24.43 -0.29 4.03
CA LEU A 4 -23.05 -0.33 3.52
C LEU A 4 -22.60 -1.75 3.16
N ARG A 5 -22.90 -2.74 4.01
CA ARG A 5 -22.51 -4.14 3.74
C ARG A 5 -23.20 -4.67 2.48
N ARG A 6 -24.46 -4.29 2.27
CA ARG A 6 -25.20 -4.67 1.05
C ARG A 6 -24.57 -4.04 -0.18
N GLU A 7 -24.30 -2.74 -0.14
CA GLU A 7 -23.66 -2.04 -1.25
C GLU A 7 -22.32 -2.69 -1.61
N MET A 8 -21.47 -2.94 -0.62
CA MET A 8 -20.19 -3.62 -0.83
C MET A 8 -20.37 -4.99 -1.50
N GLN A 9 -21.33 -5.80 -1.03
CA GLN A 9 -21.60 -7.12 -1.63
C GLN A 9 -22.00 -7.02 -3.11
N ILE A 10 -22.87 -6.07 -3.45
CA ILE A 10 -23.32 -5.85 -4.82
C ILE A 10 -22.17 -5.34 -5.68
N ARG A 11 -21.45 -4.31 -5.23
CA ARG A 11 -20.31 -3.73 -5.94
C ARG A 11 -19.23 -4.78 -6.21
N THR A 12 -18.82 -5.55 -5.21
CA THR A 12 -17.83 -6.62 -5.38
C THR A 12 -18.32 -7.69 -6.38
N ARG A 13 -19.60 -8.07 -6.32
CA ARG A 13 -20.18 -9.02 -7.29
C ARG A 13 -20.13 -8.47 -8.71
N ILE A 14 -20.57 -7.24 -8.93
CA ILE A 14 -20.62 -6.66 -10.28
C ILE A 14 -19.21 -6.41 -10.82
N GLU A 15 -18.29 -5.87 -10.02
CA GLU A 15 -16.88 -5.66 -10.42
C GLU A 15 -16.16 -6.98 -10.77
N SER A 16 -16.53 -8.10 -10.14
CA SER A 16 -15.96 -9.41 -10.51
C SER A 16 -16.39 -9.87 -11.92
N ILE A 17 -17.61 -9.50 -12.34
CA ILE A 17 -18.16 -9.84 -13.65
C ILE A 17 -17.67 -8.83 -14.71
N PHE A 18 -17.73 -7.55 -14.37
CA PHE A 18 -17.36 -6.43 -15.22
C PHE A 18 -15.86 -6.12 -15.07
N ASN A 19 -15.01 -7.09 -15.42
CA ASN A 19 -13.57 -7.05 -15.18
C ASN A 19 -12.71 -6.66 -16.40
N LYS A 20 -13.29 -6.05 -17.44
CA LYS A 20 -12.53 -5.54 -18.61
C LYS A 20 -11.67 -4.33 -18.24
N ARG A 21 -10.47 -4.26 -18.83
CA ARG A 21 -9.49 -3.17 -18.66
C ARG A 21 -9.57 -2.21 -19.86
N GLU A 22 -9.03 -1.00 -19.73
CA GLU A 22 -8.95 -0.01 -20.83
C GLU A 22 -8.30 -0.62 -22.10
N GLU A 23 -7.32 -1.50 -21.92
CA GLU A 23 -6.61 -2.24 -22.97
C GLU A 23 -7.50 -3.16 -23.82
N ASN A 24 -8.69 -3.53 -23.33
CA ASN A 24 -9.64 -4.39 -24.04
C ASN A 24 -10.56 -3.62 -25.00
N PHE A 25 -10.48 -2.29 -25.04
CA PHE A 25 -11.35 -1.43 -25.84
C PHE A 25 -10.56 -0.77 -26.98
N ALA A 26 -11.27 -0.44 -28.07
CA ALA A 26 -10.63 0.21 -29.22
C ALA A 26 -10.43 1.71 -28.97
N SER A 27 -11.30 2.32 -28.18
CA SER A 27 -11.26 3.74 -27.83
C SER A 27 -11.43 3.96 -26.33
N ARG A 28 -10.86 5.05 -25.83
CA ARG A 28 -11.06 5.49 -24.44
C ARG A 28 -12.53 5.84 -24.16
N GLN A 29 -13.26 6.31 -25.16
CA GLN A 29 -14.68 6.64 -25.02
C GLN A 29 -15.51 5.39 -24.73
N GLU A 30 -15.31 4.29 -25.46
CA GLU A 30 -15.97 3.01 -25.18
C GLU A 30 -15.67 2.50 -23.77
N TYR A 31 -14.44 2.70 -23.29
CA TYR A 31 -14.09 2.34 -21.92
C TYR A 31 -14.86 3.20 -20.90
N HIS A 32 -15.03 4.50 -21.15
CA HIS A 32 -15.84 5.36 -20.29
C HIS A 32 -17.32 4.97 -20.28
N GLU A 33 -17.90 4.71 -21.45
CA GLU A 33 -19.29 4.24 -21.58
C GLU A 33 -19.50 2.92 -20.83
N TYR A 34 -18.54 2.00 -20.92
CA TYR A 34 -18.54 0.75 -20.17
C TYR A 34 -18.48 0.96 -18.64
N LEU A 35 -17.67 1.91 -18.17
CA LEU A 35 -17.60 2.24 -16.74
C LEU A 35 -18.91 2.87 -16.25
N GLU A 36 -19.52 3.74 -17.04
CA GLU A 36 -20.81 4.36 -16.74
C GLU A 36 -21.92 3.29 -16.65
N GLU A 37 -22.04 2.41 -17.65
CA GLU A 37 -23.02 1.31 -17.62
C GLU A 37 -22.84 0.42 -16.39
N ARG A 38 -21.58 0.13 -16.00
CA ARG A 38 -21.30 -0.66 -14.80
C ARG A 38 -21.78 0.05 -13.53
N GLU A 39 -21.51 1.34 -13.36
CA GLU A 39 -21.97 2.09 -12.18
C GLU A 39 -23.49 2.25 -12.16
N ASP A 40 -24.14 2.43 -13.31
CA ASP A 40 -25.60 2.48 -13.42
C ASP A 40 -26.24 1.16 -12.94
N ILE A 41 -25.69 0.03 -13.35
CA ILE A 41 -26.14 -1.29 -12.89
C ILE A 41 -25.95 -1.41 -11.38
N ILE A 42 -24.79 -1.02 -10.84
CA ILE A 42 -24.52 -1.06 -9.40
C ILE A 42 -25.53 -0.20 -8.64
N PHE A 43 -25.74 1.04 -9.08
CA PHE A 43 -26.66 1.99 -8.45
C PHE A 43 -28.09 1.44 -8.43
N ASN A 44 -28.60 0.97 -9.58
CA ASN A 44 -29.94 0.42 -9.68
C ASN A 44 -30.13 -0.82 -8.78
N LEU A 45 -29.13 -1.71 -8.70
CA LEU A 45 -29.18 -2.88 -7.83
C LEU A 45 -29.13 -2.52 -6.33
N VAL A 46 -28.38 -1.48 -5.97
CA VAL A 46 -28.27 -0.99 -4.58
C VAL A 46 -29.59 -0.33 -4.13
N GLU A 47 -30.14 0.55 -4.96
CA GLU A 47 -31.39 1.27 -4.71
C GLU A 47 -32.65 0.43 -4.99
N ARG A 48 -32.48 -0.78 -5.52
CA ARG A 48 -33.55 -1.74 -5.86
C ARG A 48 -34.51 -1.21 -6.92
N ILE A 49 -33.98 -0.45 -7.87
CA ILE A 49 -34.70 0.03 -9.05
C ILE A 49 -34.53 -1.02 -10.14
N ASP A 50 -35.64 -1.51 -10.70
CA ASP A 50 -35.68 -2.44 -11.83
C ASP A 50 -34.72 -3.64 -11.74
N VAL A 51 -34.59 -4.19 -10.52
CA VAL A 51 -33.64 -5.28 -10.19
C VAL A 51 -33.72 -6.43 -11.18
N LYS A 52 -34.92 -6.81 -11.61
CA LYS A 52 -35.11 -7.94 -12.53
C LYS A 52 -34.47 -7.68 -13.90
N GLU A 53 -34.58 -6.46 -14.41
CA GLU A 53 -33.99 -6.07 -15.68
C GLU A 53 -32.47 -6.02 -15.57
N MET A 54 -31.96 -5.37 -14.52
CA MET A 54 -30.52 -5.26 -14.27
C MET A 54 -29.87 -6.62 -14.09
N GLU A 55 -30.48 -7.52 -13.31
CA GLU A 55 -29.99 -8.90 -13.15
C GLU A 55 -30.00 -9.66 -14.49
N SER A 56 -31.01 -9.45 -15.35
CA SER A 56 -31.03 -10.05 -16.69
C SER A 56 -29.87 -9.55 -17.56
N ARG A 57 -29.57 -8.24 -17.53
CA ARG A 57 -28.43 -7.65 -18.25
C ARG A 57 -27.10 -8.19 -17.73
N VAL A 58 -26.94 -8.32 -16.41
CA VAL A 58 -25.74 -8.91 -15.78
C VAL A 58 -25.56 -10.37 -16.21
N GLU A 59 -26.64 -11.16 -16.25
CA GLU A 59 -26.56 -12.57 -16.65
C GLU A 59 -26.22 -12.73 -18.13
N GLU A 60 -26.83 -11.91 -19.00
CA GLU A 60 -26.48 -11.89 -20.41
C GLU A 60 -25.01 -11.52 -20.64
N TYR A 61 -24.54 -10.46 -19.95
CA TYR A 61 -23.15 -10.04 -20.02
C TYR A 61 -22.21 -11.17 -19.56
N ARG A 62 -22.52 -11.81 -18.43
CA ARG A 62 -21.77 -12.96 -17.89
C ARG A 62 -21.68 -14.09 -18.92
N ARG A 63 -22.80 -14.44 -19.56
CA ARG A 63 -22.84 -15.51 -20.56
C ARG A 63 -21.99 -15.20 -21.79
N VAL A 64 -22.10 -13.97 -22.31
CA VAL A 64 -21.37 -13.55 -23.52
C VAL A 64 -19.87 -13.36 -23.25
N ASN A 65 -19.49 -12.95 -22.04
CA ASN A 65 -18.12 -12.59 -21.70
C ASN A 65 -17.42 -13.61 -20.78
N ALA A 66 -17.99 -14.80 -20.57
CA ALA A 66 -17.44 -15.81 -19.64
C ALA A 66 -15.94 -16.08 -19.85
N ASP A 67 -15.52 -16.29 -21.11
CA ASP A 67 -14.12 -16.54 -21.45
C ASP A 67 -13.22 -15.33 -21.20
N SER A 68 -13.74 -14.12 -21.37
CA SER A 68 -13.00 -12.89 -21.06
C SER A 68 -12.83 -12.72 -19.55
N ILE A 69 -13.87 -13.04 -18.79
CA ILE A 69 -13.88 -12.91 -17.33
C ILE A 69 -12.82 -13.80 -16.72
N VAL A 70 -12.81 -15.09 -17.10
CA VAL A 70 -11.84 -16.08 -16.60
C VAL A 70 -10.40 -15.68 -16.94
N ARG A 71 -10.16 -15.21 -18.17
CA ARG A 71 -8.82 -14.75 -18.59
C ARG A 71 -8.35 -13.53 -17.79
N ASN A 72 -9.21 -12.54 -17.62
CA ASN A 72 -8.88 -11.32 -16.87
C ASN A 72 -8.65 -11.63 -15.39
N GLU A 73 -9.41 -12.56 -14.82
CA GLU A 73 -9.23 -13.01 -13.44
C GLU A 73 -7.90 -13.75 -13.24
N ALA A 74 -7.53 -14.64 -14.18
CA ALA A 74 -6.24 -15.31 -14.16
C ALA A 74 -5.06 -14.32 -14.26
N LEU A 75 -5.16 -13.33 -15.15
CA LEU A 75 -4.15 -12.27 -15.28
C LEU A 75 -4.03 -11.44 -13.99
N ARG A 76 -5.17 -11.07 -13.38
CA ARG A 76 -5.18 -10.34 -12.11
C ARG A 76 -4.55 -11.15 -10.97
N ALA A 77 -4.81 -12.45 -10.92
CA ALA A 77 -4.24 -13.35 -9.92
C ALA A 77 -2.72 -13.51 -10.11
N GLU A 78 -2.25 -13.63 -11.36
CA GLU A 78 -0.83 -13.68 -11.67
C GLU A 78 -0.12 -12.36 -11.33
N GLU A 79 -0.70 -11.23 -11.69
CA GLU A 79 -0.17 -9.90 -11.36
C GLU A 79 -0.06 -9.72 -9.84
N LEU A 80 -1.08 -10.13 -9.08
CA LEU A 80 -1.06 -10.08 -7.62
C LEU A 80 0.05 -10.97 -7.04
N ARG A 81 0.20 -12.21 -7.54
CA ARG A 81 1.27 -13.12 -7.12
C ARG A 81 2.65 -12.52 -7.36
N ARG A 82 2.88 -11.93 -8.54
CA ARG A 82 4.15 -11.25 -8.88
C ARG A 82 4.42 -10.07 -7.95
N ARG A 83 3.40 -9.27 -7.63
CA ARG A 83 3.54 -8.11 -6.72
C ARG A 83 3.85 -8.54 -5.28
N VAL A 84 3.24 -9.61 -4.80
CA VAL A 84 3.54 -10.16 -3.46
C VAL A 84 4.96 -10.70 -3.41
N ALA A 85 5.38 -11.49 -4.41
CA ALA A 85 6.76 -11.99 -4.49
C ALA A 85 7.80 -10.85 -4.53
N ALA A 86 7.57 -9.82 -5.34
CA ALA A 86 8.45 -8.65 -5.41
C ALA A 86 8.50 -7.86 -4.09
N ALA A 87 7.39 -7.78 -3.34
CA ALA A 87 7.36 -7.15 -2.03
C ALA A 87 8.15 -7.95 -0.98
N GLU A 88 8.11 -9.29 -1.05
CA GLU A 88 8.90 -10.18 -0.21
C GLU A 88 10.40 -10.07 -0.53
N GLU A 89 10.77 -10.00 -1.82
CA GLU A 89 12.16 -9.82 -2.26
C GLU A 89 12.72 -8.43 -1.87
N GLY A 90 11.92 -7.37 -2.02
CA GLY A 90 12.30 -6.01 -1.60
C GLY A 90 12.45 -5.86 -0.08
N ALA A 91 11.69 -6.62 0.71
CA ALA A 91 11.88 -6.70 2.16
C ALA A 91 13.18 -7.43 2.55
N GLY A 92 13.72 -8.29 1.68
CA GLY A 92 15.00 -8.97 1.85
C GLY A 92 16.23 -8.15 1.46
N GLN A 93 16.09 -7.15 0.57
CA GLN A 93 17.20 -6.29 0.10
C GLN A 93 17.31 -4.94 0.82
N ALA A 94 16.36 -4.58 1.69
CA ALA A 94 16.48 -3.44 2.61
C ALA A 94 17.48 -3.68 3.77
N GLY A 95 18.21 -4.80 3.76
CA GLY A 95 19.40 -5.02 4.54
C GLY A 95 20.57 -5.32 3.61
N VAL A 96 21.46 -4.35 3.40
CA VAL A 96 22.64 -4.35 2.52
C VAL A 96 22.39 -3.82 1.10
N SER A 97 23.02 -2.66 0.81
CA SER A 97 23.22 -2.05 -0.52
C SER A 97 22.37 -0.82 -0.84
N GLY A 98 22.71 0.33 -0.23
CA GLY A 98 22.11 1.60 -0.62
C GLY A 98 22.85 2.90 -0.26
N THR A 99 24.03 2.88 0.38
CA THR A 99 24.65 4.14 0.87
C THR A 99 26.12 4.36 0.51
N ALA A 100 26.76 3.51 -0.27
CA ALA A 100 28.21 3.64 -0.53
C ALA A 100 28.59 4.29 -1.88
N ALA A 101 27.69 4.40 -2.86
CA ALA A 101 28.09 4.76 -4.24
C ALA A 101 27.75 6.18 -4.71
N ALA A 102 27.08 7.02 -3.89
CA ALA A 102 26.56 8.31 -4.34
C ALA A 102 27.36 9.55 -3.90
N PHE A 103 28.53 9.40 -3.25
CA PHE A 103 29.24 10.54 -2.64
C PHE A 103 30.58 10.91 -3.29
N GLN A 104 30.85 10.46 -4.51
CA GLN A 104 32.04 10.89 -5.24
C GLN A 104 31.63 11.51 -6.58
N GLU A 105 31.33 12.81 -6.56
CA GLU A 105 31.57 13.82 -7.60
C GLU A 105 30.48 14.91 -7.59
N GLY A 106 30.92 16.18 -7.62
CA GLY A 106 30.05 17.33 -7.85
C GLY A 106 30.07 18.40 -6.75
N ALA A 107 31.25 18.95 -6.46
CA ALA A 107 31.32 20.35 -6.07
C ALA A 107 30.96 21.20 -7.32
N ASP A 108 30.28 22.32 -7.10
CA ASP A 108 29.95 23.38 -8.06
C ASP A 108 28.63 23.22 -8.86
N ALA A 109 27.51 23.69 -8.26
CA ALA A 109 26.37 24.21 -9.00
C ALA A 109 25.59 25.27 -8.18
N GLU A 110 25.48 26.46 -8.76
CA GLU A 110 24.83 27.69 -8.28
C GLU A 110 23.33 27.55 -7.94
N PRO A 111 22.76 28.47 -7.11
CA PRO A 111 21.38 28.39 -6.65
C PRO A 111 20.44 29.20 -7.56
N HIS A 112 19.56 28.56 -8.33
CA HIS A 112 18.47 29.29 -8.99
C HIS A 112 17.09 28.62 -8.94
N GLN A 113 16.24 29.32 -8.18
CA GLN A 113 14.88 29.78 -8.47
C GLN A 113 13.70 28.80 -8.49
N GLY A 114 12.80 29.08 -7.54
CA GLY A 114 11.37 29.08 -7.79
C GLY A 114 10.61 28.07 -6.94
N MET A 115 10.06 28.52 -5.82
CA MET A 115 8.65 28.30 -5.39
C MET A 115 8.47 29.00 -4.05
N GLU A 116 8.05 30.27 -4.12
CA GLU A 116 7.58 31.03 -2.97
C GLU A 116 6.16 30.56 -2.61
N TYR A 117 5.97 30.09 -1.38
CA TYR A 117 4.67 30.13 -0.70
C TYR A 117 4.84 30.99 0.55
N THR A 118 4.55 32.27 0.43
CA THR A 118 4.58 33.20 1.56
C THR A 118 3.31 33.02 2.40
N ALA A 119 3.42 32.29 3.49
CA ALA A 119 2.52 32.44 4.62
C ALA A 119 3.22 33.31 5.66
N THR A 120 3.00 34.62 5.60
CA THR A 120 3.46 35.55 6.63
C THR A 120 2.69 35.28 7.92
N LEU A 121 3.34 34.60 8.87
CA LEU A 121 2.90 34.52 10.27
C LEU A 121 3.50 35.71 11.04
N PRO A 122 2.74 36.36 11.95
CA PRO A 122 3.24 37.48 12.74
C PRO A 122 4.37 37.04 13.68
N GLU A 123 5.37 37.91 13.78
CA GLU A 123 6.69 37.80 14.44
C GLU A 123 6.66 37.54 15.97
N ALA A 124 5.51 37.19 16.54
CA ALA A 124 5.34 36.93 17.98
C ALA A 124 5.11 35.45 18.32
N ALA A 125 5.12 34.54 17.34
CA ALA A 125 4.95 33.09 17.56
C ALA A 125 6.20 32.25 17.25
N ALA A 126 7.33 32.88 16.92
CA ALA A 126 8.59 32.19 16.60
C ALA A 126 9.43 31.80 17.83
N ALA A 127 9.05 32.24 19.04
CA ALA A 127 9.87 32.10 20.24
C ALA A 127 9.39 31.01 21.24
N ALA A 128 8.37 30.20 20.92
CA ALA A 128 7.77 29.26 21.87
C ALA A 128 7.64 27.79 21.40
N VAL A 129 8.39 27.38 20.36
CA VAL A 129 8.53 25.95 20.00
C VAL A 129 10.02 25.58 19.97
N LEU A 130 10.74 25.96 21.02
CA LEU A 130 12.05 25.37 21.31
C LEU A 130 11.82 24.10 22.15
N GLY A 131 11.26 23.08 21.51
CA GLY A 131 11.31 21.72 22.03
C GLY A 131 12.76 21.25 21.94
N THR A 132 13.42 21.11 23.08
CA THR A 132 14.73 20.51 23.20
C THR A 132 14.67 19.05 22.75
N ALA A 133 14.96 18.79 21.48
CA ALA A 133 15.27 17.46 20.97
C ALA A 133 16.68 17.52 20.37
N PRO A 134 17.63 16.66 20.80
CA PRO A 134 18.92 16.61 20.14
C PRO A 134 18.73 16.16 18.68
N ALA A 135 19.37 16.86 17.75
CA ALA A 135 19.44 16.46 16.34
C ALA A 135 19.98 15.01 16.23
N PRO A 136 19.53 14.21 15.25
CA PRO A 136 20.01 12.85 15.10
C PRO A 136 21.51 12.86 14.81
N LEU A 137 22.30 12.28 15.71
CA LEU A 137 23.73 12.10 15.51
C LEU A 137 23.99 11.06 14.41
N PRO A 138 25.00 11.27 13.54
CA PRO A 138 25.37 10.29 12.53
C PRO A 138 25.84 8.99 13.19
N LEU A 139 25.41 7.85 12.63
CA LEU A 139 25.79 6.51 13.08
C LEU A 139 27.32 6.36 12.91
N ALA A 140 28.02 6.21 14.03
CA ALA A 140 29.47 6.08 14.07
C ALA A 140 29.93 4.93 13.17
N ALA A 141 30.96 5.20 12.36
CA ALA A 141 31.62 4.22 11.52
C ALA A 141 32.11 3.03 12.36
N ALA A 142 31.85 1.82 11.88
CA ALA A 142 32.32 0.59 12.50
C ALA A 142 33.85 0.56 12.51
N GLY A 143 34.45 0.36 13.70
CA GLY A 143 35.86 0.02 13.82
C GLY A 143 36.15 -1.33 13.16
N ALA A 144 37.39 -1.51 12.69
CA ALA A 144 37.87 -2.58 11.81
C ALA A 144 37.75 -4.03 12.37
N ASP A 145 37.15 -4.22 13.55
CA ASP A 145 37.12 -5.51 14.26
C ASP A 145 35.73 -6.17 14.25
N GLY A 146 34.77 -5.59 13.52
CA GLY A 146 33.44 -6.18 13.32
C GLY A 146 32.53 -6.19 14.56
N ASN A 147 32.96 -5.57 15.67
CA ASN A 147 32.16 -5.48 16.88
C ASN A 147 31.48 -4.11 16.99
N LEU A 148 30.15 -4.10 17.17
CA LEU A 148 29.36 -2.87 17.33
C LEU A 148 29.74 -2.20 18.65
N GLN A 149 30.53 -1.14 18.59
CA GLN A 149 30.80 -0.32 19.77
C GLN A 149 29.51 0.43 20.11
N ALA A 150 28.92 0.08 21.26
CA ALA A 150 27.69 0.68 21.73
C ALA A 150 27.85 2.19 21.81
N ALA A 151 27.07 2.92 21.01
CA ALA A 151 26.90 4.35 21.17
C ALA A 151 26.52 4.64 22.63
N ALA A 152 27.18 5.65 23.20
CA ALA A 152 27.01 6.06 24.59
C ALA A 152 25.52 6.23 24.93
N GLY A 153 24.99 5.32 25.75
CA GLY A 153 23.60 5.30 26.20
C GLY A 153 22.91 3.95 25.98
N GLN A 154 23.47 2.85 26.51
CA GLN A 154 22.71 1.61 26.62
C GLN A 154 21.52 1.85 27.56
N LEU A 155 20.31 1.86 27.00
CA LEU A 155 19.10 1.76 27.82
C LEU A 155 19.17 0.45 28.61
N THR A 156 18.88 0.51 29.91
CA THR A 156 18.79 -0.69 30.75
C THR A 156 17.80 -1.66 30.12
N GLY A 157 18.02 -2.98 30.29
CA GLY A 157 17.18 -4.00 29.65
C GLY A 157 15.68 -3.79 29.89
N ASP A 158 15.32 -3.26 31.07
CA ASP A 158 13.94 -2.94 31.43
C ASP A 158 13.37 -1.73 30.67
N ALA A 159 14.19 -0.70 30.40
CA ALA A 159 13.78 0.46 29.61
C ALA A 159 13.59 0.08 28.13
N TRP A 160 14.41 -0.84 27.61
CA TRP A 160 14.22 -1.40 26.28
C TRP A 160 12.92 -2.21 26.19
N LEU A 161 12.65 -3.07 27.19
CA LEU A 161 11.41 -3.84 27.27
C LEU A 161 10.18 -2.93 27.37
N ALA A 162 10.23 -1.86 28.16
CA ALA A 162 9.12 -0.90 28.26
C ALA A 162 8.80 -0.23 26.92
N MET A 163 9.82 0.20 26.16
CA MET A 163 9.65 0.75 24.81
C MET A 163 9.10 -0.27 23.80
N ALA A 164 9.60 -1.51 23.87
CA ALA A 164 9.12 -2.59 23.01
C ALA A 164 7.64 -2.92 23.31
N LEU A 165 7.26 -2.98 24.59
CA LEU A 165 5.89 -3.25 24.99
C LEU A 165 4.93 -2.11 24.64
N SER A 166 5.37 -0.84 24.71
CA SER A 166 4.57 0.33 24.33
C SER A 166 4.35 0.44 22.83
N SER A 167 5.27 -0.08 22.01
CA SER A 167 5.10 -0.21 20.56
C SER A 167 4.30 -1.45 20.16
N GLY A 168 3.76 -2.19 21.14
CA GLY A 168 2.99 -3.42 20.92
C GLY A 168 3.86 -4.62 20.57
N TRP A 169 5.19 -4.45 20.55
CA TRP A 169 6.13 -5.53 20.30
C TRP A 169 6.19 -6.47 21.51
N ARG A 170 6.21 -7.77 21.22
CA ARG A 170 6.32 -8.85 22.20
C ARG A 170 7.30 -9.89 21.68
N GLN A 171 8.00 -10.58 22.57
CA GLN A 171 9.01 -11.57 22.18
C GLN A 171 8.44 -12.78 21.40
N ASP A 172 7.15 -13.09 21.57
CA ASP A 172 6.41 -14.16 20.87
C ASP A 172 5.84 -13.74 19.51
N MET A 173 5.85 -12.43 19.20
CA MET A 173 5.30 -11.86 17.96
C MET A 173 5.84 -12.51 16.67
N PRO A 174 7.16 -12.76 16.49
CA PRO A 174 7.66 -13.40 15.28
C PRO A 174 7.18 -14.86 15.12
N LYS A 175 7.05 -15.62 16.23
CA LYS A 175 6.53 -16.99 16.19
C LYS A 175 5.05 -17.03 15.84
N ARG A 176 4.26 -16.10 16.38
CA ARG A 176 2.83 -15.97 16.05
C ARG A 176 2.62 -15.58 14.60
N LYS A 177 3.37 -14.60 14.10
CA LYS A 177 3.31 -14.17 12.69
C LYS A 177 3.73 -15.30 11.73
N ALA A 178 4.74 -16.08 12.08
CA ALA A 178 5.15 -17.26 11.31
C ALA A 178 4.09 -18.37 11.30
N LEU A 179 3.45 -18.65 12.44
CA LEU A 179 2.33 -19.60 12.52
C LEU A 179 1.11 -19.13 11.72
N GLU A 180 0.75 -17.85 11.81
CA GLU A 180 -0.36 -17.27 11.04
C GLU A 180 -0.11 -17.36 9.53
N GLN A 181 1.11 -17.10 9.08
CA GLN A 181 1.49 -17.29 7.67
C GLN A 181 1.46 -18.76 7.25
N ALA A 182 1.96 -19.67 8.08
CA ALA A 182 1.95 -21.10 7.81
C ALA A 182 0.52 -21.67 7.73
N PHE A 183 -0.39 -21.28 8.62
CA PHE A 183 -1.78 -21.73 8.58
C PHE A 183 -2.63 -20.99 7.54
N GLY A 184 -2.31 -19.72 7.24
CA GLY A 184 -2.98 -18.94 6.20
C GLY A 184 -2.69 -19.41 4.78
N SER A 185 -1.56 -20.09 4.57
CA SER A 185 -1.17 -20.69 3.27
C SER A 185 -1.66 -22.12 3.07
N VAL A 186 -2.18 -22.79 4.11
CA VAL A 186 -2.65 -24.19 4.05
C VAL A 186 -4.11 -24.33 3.59
N LEU A 187 -4.89 -23.24 3.55
CA LEU A 187 -6.29 -23.24 3.09
C LEU A 187 -6.52 -22.32 1.87
N VAL A 188 -5.65 -22.45 0.86
CA VAL A 188 -5.97 -22.01 -0.52
C VAL A 188 -5.96 -23.26 -1.41
N PHE A 189 -7.09 -23.98 -1.41
CA PHE A 189 -7.48 -24.95 -2.43
C PHE A 189 -8.84 -24.51 -2.99
#